data_AF-A0A383ANC7-F1
#
_entry.id   AF-A0A383ANC7-F1
#
_cell.length_a   1.000
_cell.length_b   1.000
_cell.length_c   1.000
_cell.angle_alpha   90.00
_cell.angle_beta   90.00
_cell.angle_gamma   90.00
#
_symmetry.space_group_name_H-M   'P 1'
#
loop_
_entity.id
_entity.type
_entity.pdbx_description
1 polymer ?
#
loop_
_entity_poly.entity_id
_entity_poly.type
_entity_poly.pdbx_seq_one_letter_code
_entity_poly.pdbx_strand_id
1 'polypeptide(L)' 'MGWLRLLRSGQFGQRRERTKYGGNMTGGNRPMIEARGLTKYYGPFVAVKDLSFSIPEGQIVA' A
#
# COMPACT_ATOMS: atom_id res chain seq x y z
N MET A 1 3.32 52.75 -14.12
CA MET A 1 4.18 51.63 -14.53
C MET A 1 4.23 50.62 -13.38
N GLY A 2 3.18 49.80 -13.29
CA GLY A 2 2.86 49.02 -12.09
C GLY A 2 3.21 47.54 -12.22
N TRP A 3 4.41 47.16 -11.78
CA TRP A 3 4.81 45.76 -11.59
C TRP A 3 5.35 45.48 -10.19
N LEU A 4 5.20 46.42 -9.24
CA LEU A 4 5.77 46.31 -7.89
C LEU A 4 4.71 46.39 -6.78
N ARG A 5 3.63 45.59 -6.87
CA ARG A 5 2.75 45.29 -5.73
C ARG A 5 1.83 44.09 -6.02
N LEU A 6 2.28 42.86 -5.71
CA LEU A 6 1.33 41.76 -5.47
C LEU A 6 1.90 40.71 -4.49
N LEU A 7 1.90 41.09 -3.20
CA LEU A 7 1.87 40.17 -2.08
C LEU A 7 0.63 40.50 -1.25
N ARG A 8 -0.48 39.79 -1.50
CA ARG A 8 -1.38 39.25 -0.46
C ARG A 8 -2.65 38.65 -1.06
N SER A 9 -3.12 37.62 -0.36
CA SER A 9 -4.42 36.97 -0.41
C SER A 9 -4.59 35.91 -1.49
N GLY A 10 -4.94 34.71 -1.03
CA GLY A 10 -5.11 33.53 -1.87
C GLY A 10 -4.19 32.37 -1.49
N GLN A 11 -3.99 32.10 -0.19
CA GLN A 11 -3.86 30.70 0.26
C GLN A 11 -5.21 30.02 -0.01
N PHE A 12 -5.49 29.82 -1.29
CA PHE A 12 -6.56 28.98 -1.77
C PHE A 12 -6.25 27.62 -1.17
N GLY A 13 -7.18 27.18 -0.33
CA GLY A 13 -7.02 26.02 0.52
C GLY A 13 -6.38 24.92 -0.28
N GLN A 14 -5.23 24.49 0.22
CA GLN A 14 -4.78 23.12 0.07
C GLN A 14 -6.00 22.29 0.49
N ARG A 15 -6.89 21.99 -0.46
CA ARG A 15 -7.86 20.92 -0.36
C ARG A 15 -6.95 19.74 -0.24
N ARG A 16 -6.63 19.42 1.02
CA ARG A 16 -5.88 18.26 1.43
C ARG A 16 -6.74 17.13 0.89
N GLU A 17 -6.46 16.75 -0.35
CA GLU A 17 -6.67 15.40 -0.79
C GLU A 17 -5.83 14.62 0.20
N ARG A 18 -6.50 14.23 1.27
CA ARG A 18 -5.97 13.41 2.33
C ARG A 18 -5.72 12.10 1.63
N THR A 19 -4.60 12.06 0.92
CA THR A 19 -4.02 10.85 0.38
C THR A 19 -3.88 10.00 1.62
N LYS A 20 -4.81 9.05 1.73
CA LYS A 20 -4.94 8.06 2.80
C LYS A 20 -3.65 7.23 2.96
N TYR A 21 -2.67 7.47 2.10
CA TYR A 21 -1.34 6.88 2.02
C TYR A 21 -0.24 7.76 2.65
N GLY A 22 -0.60 8.70 3.54
CA GLY A 22 0.33 9.45 4.39
C GLY A 22 0.85 8.65 5.59
N GLY A 23 1.08 7.35 5.44
CA GLY A 23 1.66 6.48 6.46
C GLY A 23 2.75 5.61 5.83
N ASN A 24 4.01 5.95 6.10
CA ASN A 24 5.25 5.32 5.63
C ASN A 24 5.41 5.14 4.10
N MET A 25 6.22 6.03 3.51
CA MET A 25 6.77 5.92 2.14
C MET A 25 7.79 4.77 1.96
N THR A 26 7.89 3.82 2.90
CA THR A 26 8.68 2.61 2.71
C THR A 26 7.83 1.59 1.93
N GLY A 27 7.80 1.74 0.61
CA GLY A 27 7.06 0.88 -0.33
C GLY A 27 7.53 -0.59 -0.40
N GLY A 28 8.10 -1.14 0.67
CA GLY A 28 8.70 -2.47 0.67
C GLY A 28 8.20 -3.42 1.76
N ASN A 29 7.25 -3.03 2.63
CA ASN A 29 6.88 -3.88 3.77
C ASN A 29 5.37 -4.00 4.05
N ARG A 30 4.50 -3.54 3.14
CA ARG A 30 3.07 -3.84 3.26
C ARG A 30 2.81 -5.22 2.64
N PRO A 31 2.36 -6.23 3.41
CA PRO A 31 1.94 -7.49 2.83
C PRO A 31 0.71 -7.25 1.94
N MET A 32 0.79 -7.67 0.67
CA MET A 32 -0.32 -7.61 -0.29
C MET A 32 -1.04 -8.94 -0.42
N ILE A 33 -0.31 -10.05 -0.26
CA ILE A 33 -0.87 -11.40 -0.18
C ILE A 33 -0.45 -11.98 1.15
N GLU A 34 -1.40 -12.55 1.89
CA GLU A 34 -1.13 -13.21 3.16
C GLU A 34 -1.91 -14.51 3.24
N ALA A 35 -1.20 -15.60 3.54
CA ALA A 35 -1.76 -16.90 3.84
C ALA A 35 -1.36 -17.27 5.27
N ARG A 36 -2.33 -17.70 6.06
CA ARG A 36 -2.12 -18.19 7.43
C ARG A 36 -2.80 -19.54 7.57
N GLY A 37 -2.04 -20.57 7.90
CA GLY A 37 -2.54 -21.93 8.09
C GLY A 37 -3.21 -22.54 6.85
N LEU A 38 -2.80 -22.15 5.64
CA LEU A 38 -3.37 -22.62 4.38
C LEU A 38 -3.21 -24.14 4.27
N THR A 39 -4.34 -24.81 4.09
CA THR A 39 -4.39 -26.26 3.93
C THR A 39 -5.23 -26.61 2.70
N LYS A 40 -4.71 -27.45 1.81
CA LYS A 40 -5.40 -27.89 0.59
C LYS A 40 -5.38 -29.41 0.47
N TYR A 41 -6.55 -29.97 0.27
CA TYR A 41 -6.77 -31.39 0.02
C TYR A 41 -7.28 -31.63 -1.41
N TYR A 42 -6.93 -32.79 -1.96
CA TYR A 42 -7.50 -33.37 -3.17
C TYR A 42 -7.95 -34.80 -2.85
N GLY A 43 -9.21 -34.94 -2.47
CA GLY A 43 -9.73 -36.18 -1.92
C GLY A 43 -8.94 -36.59 -0.66
N PRO A 44 -8.40 -37.82 -0.59
CA PRO A 44 -7.61 -38.26 0.56
C PRO A 44 -6.20 -37.65 0.60
N PHE A 45 -5.74 -37.00 -0.47
CA PHE A 45 -4.39 -36.46 -0.57
C PHE A 45 -4.30 -35.05 0.03
N VAL A 46 -3.30 -34.81 0.88
CA VAL A 46 -2.99 -33.48 1.43
C VAL A 46 -1.92 -32.82 0.57
N ALA A 47 -2.30 -31.87 -0.28
CA ALA A 47 -1.35 -31.14 -1.13
C ALA A 47 -0.55 -30.11 -0.36
N VAL A 48 -1.19 -29.44 0.60
CA VAL A 48 -0.53 -28.44 1.46
C VAL A 48 -1.18 -28.50 2.84
N LYS A 49 -0.39 -28.38 3.90
CA LYS A 49 -0.89 -28.38 5.29
C LYS A 49 -0.22 -27.29 6.11
N ASP A 50 -1.05 -26.49 6.78
CA ASP A 50 -0.64 -25.43 7.71
C ASP A 50 0.41 -24.44 7.13
N LEU A 51 0.27 -24.10 5.84
CA LEU A 51 1.21 -23.22 5.16
C LEU A 51 0.90 -21.76 5.48
N SER A 52 1.90 -21.03 5.97
CA SER A 52 1.81 -19.60 6.24
C SER A 52 2.90 -18.83 5.49
N PHE A 53 2.51 -17.79 4.75
CA PHE A 53 3.43 -16.91 4.03
C PHE A 53 2.83 -15.52 3.80
N SER A 54 3.69 -14.55 3.51
CA SER A 54 3.31 -13.19 3.14
C SER A 54 4.11 -12.74 1.91
N ILE A 55 3.44 -12.13 0.94
CA ILE A 55 4.06 -11.51 -0.24
C ILE A 55 3.84 -9.99 -0.16
N PRO A 56 4.90 -9.21 0.09
CA PRO A 56 4.90 -7.75 0.03
C PRO A 56 4.50 -7.18 -1.33
N GLU A 57 4.14 -5.90 -1.32
CA GLU A 57 3.89 -5.12 -2.53
C GLU A 57 5.09 -5.13 -3.49
N GLY A 58 4.84 -5.38 -4.78
CA GLY A 58 5.87 -5.40 -5.82
C GLY A 58 6.76 -6.64 -5.86
N GLN A 59 6.60 -7.60 -4.94
CA GLN A 59 7.39 -8.83 -4.93
C GLN A 59 6.87 -9.87 -5.93
N ILE A 60 7.77 -10.43 -6.74
CA ILE A 60 7.52 -11.58 -7.63
C ILE A 60 8.20 -12.80 -7.01
N VAL A 61 7.47 -13.90 -6.86
CA VAL A 61 7.95 -15.16 -6.27
C VAL A 61 7.84 -16.30 -7.29
N ALA A 62 8.78 -17.24 -7.25
CA ALA A 62 8.85 -18.43 -8.10
C ALA A 62 8.58 -19.71 -7.31
#